data_AF-A0A147HRI1-F1
#
_entry.id   AF-A0A147HRI1-F1
#
_cell.length_a   1.000
_cell.length_b   1.000
_cell.length_c   1.000
_cell.angle_alpha   90.00
_cell.angle_beta   90.00
_cell.angle_gamma   90.00
#
_symmetry.space_group_name_H-M   'P 1'
#
loop_
_entity.id
_entity.type
_entity.pdbx_description
1 polymer ?
#
loop_
_entity_poly.entity_id
_entity_poly.type
_entity_poly.pdbx_seq_one_letter_code
_entity_poly.pdbx_strand_id
1 'polypeptide(L)'
;VGRLVQPGDALTFLSEIGVILLMFTVGLELSVAELWATRWRVLSAGGLQFALGSVAFGGVAYLLGASPSAAVMVGAAAAVSSTAICAKQLADQGELTTRHGRTSVAVLLFQDMETATLLAALPLLASRTEAGTQIAIEVVRILAILGIIVLVGKPILYRSLAWVARHGHSEAFLLASILLVLITAWISHYLGIEPALG
;
A
#
# COMPACT_ATOMS: atom_id res chain seq x y z
N VAL A 1 17.80 31.19 -11.34
CA VAL A 1 18.15 30.80 -9.95
C VAL A 1 18.32 29.28 -9.76
N GLY A 2 17.90 28.41 -10.68
CA GLY A 2 17.91 26.94 -10.48
C GLY A 2 19.21 26.17 -10.78
N ARG A 3 20.41 26.63 -10.38
CA ARG A 3 21.66 25.88 -10.66
C ARG A 3 22.65 25.75 -9.49
N LEU A 4 22.21 25.94 -8.25
CA LEU A 4 23.10 25.90 -7.05
C LEU A 4 22.77 24.81 -6.03
N VAL A 5 21.76 23.96 -6.27
CA VAL A 5 21.44 22.86 -5.36
C VAL A 5 21.80 21.57 -6.07
N GLN A 6 22.99 21.05 -5.79
CA GLN A 6 23.25 19.64 -6.08
C GLN A 6 22.45 18.81 -5.07
N PRO A 7 21.74 17.75 -5.51
CA PRO A 7 21.10 16.82 -4.58
C PRO A 7 22.20 16.12 -3.79
N GLY A 8 22.54 16.66 -2.63
CA GLY A 8 23.33 15.97 -1.62
C GLY A 8 22.40 15.14 -0.73
N ASP A 9 22.93 14.11 -0.10
CA ASP A 9 22.19 13.17 0.77
C ASP A 9 21.31 13.89 1.80
N ALA A 10 21.75 15.05 2.30
CA ALA A 10 21.00 15.86 3.25
C ALA A 10 19.70 16.47 2.68
N LEU A 11 19.68 16.86 1.40
CA LEU A 11 18.49 17.42 0.76
C LEU A 11 17.47 16.31 0.48
N THR A 12 17.95 15.15 0.01
CA THR A 12 17.13 13.95 -0.18
C THR A 12 16.49 13.53 1.15
N PHE A 13 17.30 13.40 2.20
CA PHE A 13 16.82 13.09 3.54
C PHE A 13 15.78 14.11 4.05
N LEU A 14 16.01 15.41 3.86
CA LEU A 14 15.06 16.45 4.28
C LEU A 14 13.74 16.37 3.49
N SER A 15 13.82 16.05 2.19
CA SER A 15 12.63 15.86 1.34
C SER A 15 11.82 14.62 1.74
N GLU A 16 12.48 13.53 2.12
CA GLU A 16 11.84 12.32 2.63
C GLU A 16 11.11 12.59 3.95
N ILE A 17 11.77 13.29 4.88
CA ILE A 17 11.14 13.73 6.15
C ILE A 17 9.91 14.59 5.88
N GLY A 18 10.00 15.54 4.94
CA GLY A 18 8.87 16.39 4.54
C GLY A 18 7.69 15.57 4.00
N VAL A 19 7.95 14.55 3.17
CA VAL A 19 6.91 13.65 2.66
C VAL A 19 6.31 12.79 3.78
N ILE A 20 7.11 12.28 4.70
CA ILE A 20 6.63 11.50 5.86
C ILE A 20 5.70 12.35 6.73
N LEU A 21 6.11 13.58 7.06
CA LEU A 21 5.30 14.51 7.85
C LEU A 21 4.00 14.90 7.12
N LEU A 22 4.07 15.06 5.80
CA LEU A 22 2.88 15.29 4.98
C LEU A 22 1.93 14.10 5.03
N MET A 23 2.42 12.87 4.80
CA MET A 23 1.59 11.65 4.85
C MET A 23 0.99 11.42 6.23
N PHE A 24 1.72 11.73 7.29
CA PHE A 24 1.22 11.68 8.65
C PHE A 24 0.07 12.69 8.87
N THR A 25 0.25 13.94 8.43
CA THR A 25 -0.77 14.99 8.55
C THR A 25 -2.02 14.62 7.77
N VAL A 26 -1.86 14.14 6.53
CA VAL A 26 -2.95 13.63 5.69
C VAL A 26 -3.68 12.47 6.37
N GLY A 27 -2.95 11.56 7.02
CA GLY A 27 -3.52 10.47 7.80
C GLY A 27 -4.35 10.93 9.00
N LEU A 28 -3.96 12.03 9.66
CA LEU A 28 -4.71 12.61 10.78
C LEU A 28 -5.99 13.33 10.35
N GLU A 29 -6.00 13.95 9.16
CA GLU A 29 -7.18 14.62 8.60
C GLU A 29 -8.23 13.65 8.03
N LEU A 30 -7.83 12.41 7.74
CA LEU A 30 -8.70 11.37 7.21
C LEU A 30 -9.43 10.64 8.33
N SER A 31 -10.74 10.85 8.42
CA SER A 31 -11.56 10.02 9.30
C SER A 31 -11.88 8.67 8.64
N VAL A 32 -11.68 7.59 9.39
CA VAL A 32 -12.08 6.22 8.97
C VAL A 32 -13.56 6.16 8.60
N ALA A 33 -14.40 6.95 9.27
CA ALA A 33 -15.83 7.05 9.00
C ALA A 33 -16.14 7.59 7.59
N GLU A 34 -15.40 8.62 7.14
CA GLU A 34 -15.58 9.20 5.81
C GLU A 34 -15.03 8.28 4.72
N LEU A 35 -13.91 7.60 4.97
CA LEU A 35 -13.38 6.55 4.10
C LEU A 35 -14.43 5.44 3.88
N TRP A 36 -15.08 5.02 4.97
CA TRP A 36 -16.12 3.99 4.92
C TRP A 36 -17.38 4.45 4.18
N ALA A 37 -17.70 5.74 4.22
CA ALA A 37 -18.82 6.34 3.49
C ALA A 37 -18.57 6.40 1.97
N THR A 38 -17.31 6.56 1.55
CA THR A 38 -16.91 6.61 0.13
C THR A 38 -16.39 5.27 -0.41
N ARG A 39 -16.37 4.21 0.41
CA ARG A 39 -15.77 2.90 0.08
C ARG A 39 -16.13 2.35 -1.30
N TRP A 40 -17.40 2.44 -1.72
CA TRP A 40 -17.81 1.91 -3.03
C TRP A 40 -17.24 2.71 -4.19
N ARG A 41 -17.13 4.04 -4.04
CA ARG A 41 -16.49 4.91 -5.05
C ARG A 41 -14.99 4.65 -5.11
N VAL A 42 -14.36 4.44 -3.96
CA VAL A 42 -12.93 4.13 -3.84
C VAL A 42 -12.62 2.79 -4.50
N LEU A 43 -13.36 1.74 -4.14
CA LEU A 43 -13.25 0.40 -4.75
C LEU A 43 -13.51 0.42 -6.25
N SER A 44 -14.55 1.12 -6.71
CA SER A 44 -14.86 1.18 -8.13
C SER A 44 -13.85 2.01 -8.91
N ALA A 45 -13.44 3.18 -8.40
CA ALA A 45 -12.54 4.08 -9.13
C ALA A 45 -11.12 3.53 -9.15
N GLY A 46 -10.60 3.11 -7.98
CA GLY A 46 -9.27 2.52 -7.87
C GLY A 46 -9.15 1.22 -8.64
N GLY A 47 -10.11 0.30 -8.44
CA GLY A 47 -10.11 -1.00 -9.13
C GLY A 47 -10.30 -0.87 -10.64
N LEU A 48 -11.17 0.03 -11.10
CA LEU A 48 -11.36 0.25 -12.54
C LEU A 48 -10.12 0.90 -13.17
N GLN A 49 -9.50 1.89 -12.51
CA GLN A 49 -8.26 2.50 -12.98
C GLN A 49 -7.13 1.50 -13.07
N PHE A 50 -6.97 0.65 -12.04
CA PHE A 50 -5.95 -0.38 -12.02
C PHE A 50 -6.18 -1.42 -13.13
N ALA A 51 -7.42 -1.91 -13.28
CA ALA A 51 -7.75 -2.88 -14.32
C ALA A 51 -7.51 -2.32 -15.73
N LEU A 52 -7.99 -1.11 -16.01
CA LEU A 52 -7.81 -0.47 -17.31
C LEU A 52 -6.34 -0.15 -17.60
N GLY A 53 -5.61 0.36 -16.60
CA GLY A 53 -4.17 0.61 -16.70
C GLY A 53 -3.40 -0.68 -16.97
N SER A 54 -3.72 -1.75 -16.24
CA SER A 54 -3.06 -3.05 -16.39
C SER A 54 -3.26 -3.64 -17.78
N VAL A 55 -4.48 -3.55 -18.31
CA VAL A 55 -4.79 -4.00 -19.67
C VAL A 55 -4.10 -3.13 -20.72
N ALA A 56 -4.07 -1.81 -20.54
CA ALA A 56 -3.43 -0.90 -21.48
C ALA A 56 -1.91 -1.12 -21.54
N PHE A 57 -1.23 -1.07 -20.39
CA PHE A 57 0.22 -1.28 -20.31
C PHE A 57 0.62 -2.72 -20.66
N GLY A 58 -0.16 -3.70 -20.22
CA GLY A 58 0.07 -5.10 -20.57
C GLY A 58 -0.15 -5.38 -22.06
N GLY A 59 -1.16 -4.75 -22.66
CA GLY A 59 -1.40 -4.81 -24.10
C GLY A 59 -0.23 -4.24 -24.89
N VAL A 60 0.31 -3.09 -24.48
CA VAL A 60 1.54 -2.52 -25.08
C VAL A 60 2.72 -3.48 -24.92
N ALA A 61 2.95 -4.04 -23.74
CA ALA A 61 4.03 -5.00 -23.51
C ALA A 61 3.90 -6.26 -24.40
N TYR A 62 2.68 -6.77 -24.56
CA TYR A 62 2.41 -7.91 -25.44
C TYR A 62 2.68 -7.58 -26.91
N LEU A 63 2.26 -6.40 -27.38
CA LEU A 63 2.54 -5.92 -28.74
C LEU A 63 4.04 -5.72 -29.00
N LEU A 64 4.83 -5.41 -27.96
CA LEU A 64 6.29 -5.34 -28.01
C LEU A 64 6.98 -6.72 -27.95
N GLY A 65 6.21 -7.82 -27.91
CA GLY A 65 6.73 -9.19 -27.97
C GLY A 65 6.95 -9.85 -26.61
N ALA A 66 6.45 -9.28 -25.51
CA ALA A 66 6.48 -9.94 -24.20
C ALA A 66 5.60 -11.20 -24.19
N SER A 67 5.99 -12.24 -23.43
CA SER A 67 5.13 -13.40 -23.20
C SER A 67 3.84 -12.96 -22.49
N PRO A 68 2.71 -13.69 -22.63
CA PRO A 68 1.46 -13.35 -21.95
C PRO A 68 1.62 -13.15 -20.43
N SER A 69 2.42 -14.00 -19.77
CA SER A 69 2.75 -13.86 -18.35
C SER A 69 3.52 -12.58 -18.03
N ALA A 70 4.53 -12.25 -18.84
CA ALA A 70 5.33 -11.04 -18.66
C ALA A 70 4.51 -9.78 -18.95
N ALA A 71 3.64 -9.81 -19.97
CA ALA A 71 2.73 -8.72 -20.30
C ALA A 71 1.77 -8.40 -19.15
N VAL A 72 1.19 -9.43 -18.51
CA VAL A 72 0.33 -9.24 -17.33
C VAL A 72 1.11 -8.65 -16.15
N MET A 73 2.31 -9.18 -15.87
CA MET A 73 3.15 -8.66 -14.78
C MET A 73 3.55 -7.20 -15.01
N VAL A 74 4.01 -6.85 -16.22
CA VAL A 74 4.40 -5.49 -16.58
C VAL A 74 3.19 -4.55 -16.53
N GLY A 75 2.05 -5.00 -17.05
CA GLY A 75 0.81 -4.23 -17.02
C GLY A 75 0.39 -3.89 -15.59
N ALA A 76 0.33 -4.90 -14.73
CA ALA A 76 -0.05 -4.73 -13.33
C ALA A 76 0.94 -3.85 -12.57
N ALA A 77 2.25 -4.05 -12.75
CA ALA A 77 3.28 -3.23 -12.09
C ALA A 77 3.23 -1.76 -12.55
N ALA A 78 2.98 -1.51 -13.83
CA ALA A 78 2.90 -0.16 -14.39
C ALA A 78 1.60 0.58 -14.04
N ALA A 79 0.54 -0.14 -13.68
CA ALA A 79 -0.76 0.44 -13.35
C ALA A 79 -0.87 0.98 -11.90
N VAL A 80 0.11 0.68 -11.06
CA VAL A 80 0.18 1.15 -9.67
C VAL A 80 0.48 2.65 -9.64
N SER A 81 -0.31 3.40 -8.87
CA SER A 81 -0.09 4.84 -8.67
C SER A 81 0.85 5.10 -7.50
N SER A 82 1.64 6.17 -7.57
CA SER A 82 2.50 6.58 -6.45
C SER A 82 1.75 7.47 -5.45
N THR A 83 1.46 6.92 -4.27
CA THR A 83 0.75 7.61 -3.19
C THR A 83 1.47 8.87 -2.72
N ALA A 84 2.78 8.77 -2.48
CA ALA A 84 3.59 9.90 -2.01
C ALA A 84 3.60 11.07 -3.00
N ILE A 85 3.75 10.80 -4.30
CA ILE A 85 3.81 11.84 -5.33
C ILE A 85 2.43 12.51 -5.50
N CYS A 86 1.36 11.72 -5.62
CA CYS A 86 0.02 12.26 -5.81
C CYS A 86 -0.45 13.08 -4.61
N ALA A 87 -0.20 12.60 -3.39
CA ALA A 87 -0.60 13.32 -2.19
C ALA A 87 0.26 14.57 -1.96
N LYS A 88 1.56 14.53 -2.31
CA LYS A 88 2.39 15.75 -2.37
C LYS A 88 1.86 16.76 -3.38
N GLN A 89 1.49 16.31 -4.58
CA GLN A 89 0.92 17.19 -5.61
C GLN A 89 -0.37 17.87 -5.12
N LEU A 90 -1.28 17.12 -4.50
CA LEU A 90 -2.50 17.68 -3.90
C LEU A 90 -2.18 18.68 -2.77
N ALA A 91 -1.12 18.44 -2.01
CA ALA A 91 -0.67 19.35 -0.96
C ALA A 91 -0.13 20.66 -1.53
N ASP A 92 0.74 20.56 -2.53
CA ASP A 92 1.34 21.70 -3.23
C ASP A 92 0.26 22.57 -3.92
N GLN A 93 -0.86 21.95 -4.31
CA GLN A 93 -2.04 22.62 -4.87
C GLN A 93 -3.03 23.14 -3.81
N GLY A 94 -2.84 22.81 -2.53
CA GLY A 94 -3.78 23.15 -1.46
C GLY A 94 -5.12 22.41 -1.54
N GLU A 95 -5.18 21.29 -2.29
CA GLU A 95 -6.41 20.55 -2.58
C GLU A 95 -6.65 19.36 -1.65
N LEU A 96 -5.74 19.04 -0.72
CA LEU A 96 -5.85 17.88 0.18
C LEU A 96 -7.18 17.81 0.94
N THR A 97 -7.66 18.94 1.44
CA THR A 97 -8.88 19.02 2.25
C THR A 97 -10.16 19.10 1.41
N THR A 98 -10.03 19.24 0.08
CA THR A 98 -11.17 19.28 -0.83
C THR A 98 -11.84 17.90 -0.92
N ARG A 99 -13.10 17.88 -1.36
CA ARG A 99 -13.85 16.62 -1.55
C ARG A 99 -13.15 15.65 -2.51
N HIS A 100 -12.52 16.17 -3.55
CA HIS A 100 -11.77 15.40 -4.54
C HIS A 100 -10.43 14.96 -3.99
N GLY A 101 -9.67 15.84 -3.32
CA GLY A 101 -8.41 15.49 -2.67
C GLY A 101 -8.57 14.34 -1.66
N ARG A 102 -9.56 14.42 -0.77
CA ARG A 102 -9.85 13.34 0.20
C ARG A 102 -10.25 12.03 -0.47
N THR A 103 -10.99 12.10 -1.57
CA THR A 103 -11.38 10.90 -2.35
C THR A 103 -10.17 10.30 -3.06
N SER A 104 -9.28 11.14 -3.61
CA SER A 104 -8.04 10.71 -4.25
C SER A 104 -7.11 10.03 -3.25
N VAL A 105 -6.89 10.61 -2.07
CA VAL A 105 -6.08 9.97 -1.04
C VAL A 105 -6.71 8.65 -0.57
N ALA A 106 -8.04 8.58 -0.43
CA ALA A 106 -8.72 7.34 -0.12
C ALA A 106 -8.49 6.25 -1.18
N VAL A 107 -8.46 6.61 -2.46
CA VAL A 107 -8.10 5.71 -3.57
C VAL A 107 -6.64 5.27 -3.49
N LEU A 108 -5.72 6.19 -3.20
CA LEU A 108 -4.30 5.88 -3.06
C LEU A 108 -4.05 4.90 -1.91
N LEU A 109 -4.66 5.11 -0.74
CA LEU A 109 -4.58 4.19 0.40
C LEU A 109 -5.15 2.81 0.06
N PHE A 110 -6.24 2.75 -0.71
CA PHE A 110 -6.78 1.48 -1.20
C PHE A 110 -5.82 0.80 -2.17
N GLN A 111 -5.16 1.55 -3.04
CA GLN A 111 -4.16 1.04 -3.99
C GLN A 111 -2.88 0.56 -3.33
N ASP A 112 -2.44 1.19 -2.23
CA ASP A 112 -1.30 0.68 -1.46
C ASP A 112 -1.59 -0.75 -0.94
N MET A 113 -2.82 -1.01 -0.48
CA MET A 113 -3.24 -2.36 -0.05
C MET A 113 -3.36 -3.35 -1.22
N GLU A 114 -3.84 -2.89 -2.38
CA GLU A 114 -3.92 -3.70 -3.61
C GLU A 114 -2.53 -4.06 -4.14
N THR A 115 -1.62 -3.09 -4.19
CA THR A 115 -0.25 -3.26 -4.66
C THR A 115 0.48 -4.32 -3.87
N ALA A 116 0.33 -4.31 -2.55
CA ALA A 116 0.94 -5.31 -1.70
C ALA A 116 0.34 -6.71 -1.93
N THR A 117 -0.97 -6.80 -2.22
CA THR A 117 -1.61 -8.06 -2.65
C THR A 117 -1.08 -8.54 -4.00
N LEU A 118 -0.88 -7.62 -4.94
CA LEU A 118 -0.31 -7.89 -6.26
C LEU A 118 1.12 -8.42 -6.16
N LEU A 119 1.97 -7.77 -5.35
CA LEU A 119 3.35 -8.18 -5.14
C LEU A 119 3.44 -9.56 -4.48
N ALA A 120 2.57 -9.86 -3.51
CA ALA A 120 2.44 -11.21 -2.95
C ALA A 120 1.99 -12.26 -3.98
N ALA A 121 1.24 -11.86 -5.01
CA ALA A 121 0.79 -12.75 -6.08
C ALA A 121 1.81 -12.91 -7.24
N LEU A 122 2.83 -12.05 -7.34
CA LEU A 122 3.83 -12.10 -8.42
C LEU A 122 4.56 -13.46 -8.55
N PRO A 123 4.99 -14.14 -7.47
CA PRO A 123 5.64 -15.43 -7.58
C PRO A 123 4.76 -16.49 -8.26
N LEU A 124 3.44 -16.39 -8.07
CA LEU A 124 2.45 -17.30 -8.67
C LEU A 124 2.35 -17.06 -10.18
N LEU A 125 2.33 -15.79 -10.59
CA LEU A 125 2.29 -15.40 -12.00
C LEU A 125 3.60 -15.73 -12.74
N ALA A 126 4.72 -15.74 -12.03
CA ALA A 126 6.02 -16.14 -12.55
C ALA A 126 6.19 -17.67 -12.65
N SER A 127 5.45 -18.43 -11.84
CA SER A 127 5.49 -19.90 -11.87
C SER A 127 4.83 -20.45 -13.14
N ARG A 128 5.58 -21.20 -13.96
CA ARG A 128 5.11 -21.84 -15.19
C ARG A 128 4.45 -23.20 -14.92
N THR A 129 3.63 -23.31 -13.88
CA THR A 129 3.07 -24.62 -13.51
C THR A 129 1.66 -24.78 -14.10
N GLU A 130 1.44 -25.91 -14.77
CA GLU A 130 0.16 -26.27 -15.36
C GLU A 130 -0.95 -26.43 -14.30
N ALA A 131 -2.19 -26.19 -14.74
CA ALA A 131 -3.46 -26.41 -14.05
C ALA A 131 -3.96 -25.28 -13.13
N GLY A 132 -5.10 -24.70 -13.51
CA GLY A 132 -5.85 -23.69 -12.73
C GLY A 132 -6.19 -24.10 -11.29
N THR A 133 -6.02 -25.37 -10.93
CA THR A 133 -6.12 -25.87 -9.55
C THR A 133 -5.02 -25.31 -8.64
N GLN A 134 -3.77 -25.18 -9.12
CA GLN A 134 -2.68 -24.59 -8.32
C GLN A 134 -2.85 -23.08 -8.13
N ILE A 135 -3.32 -22.38 -9.16
CA ILE A 135 -3.69 -20.95 -9.05
C ILE A 135 -4.82 -20.79 -8.02
N ALA A 136 -5.85 -21.64 -8.06
CA ALA A 136 -6.94 -21.59 -7.09
C ALA A 136 -6.48 -21.82 -5.64
N ILE A 137 -5.58 -22.80 -5.42
CA ILE A 137 -5.01 -23.07 -4.09
C ILE A 137 -4.23 -21.85 -3.57
N GLU A 138 -3.43 -21.22 -4.42
CA GLU A 138 -2.60 -20.10 -4.00
C GLU A 138 -3.40 -18.80 -3.82
N VAL A 139 -4.44 -18.58 -4.61
CA VAL A 139 -5.44 -17.50 -4.36
C VAL A 139 -6.13 -17.72 -3.02
N VAL A 140 -6.58 -18.95 -2.72
CA VAL A 140 -7.18 -19.29 -1.43
C VAL A 140 -6.18 -19.07 -0.28
N ARG A 141 -4.90 -19.39 -0.49
CA ARG A 141 -3.84 -19.17 0.50
C ARG A 141 -3.63 -17.69 0.79
N ILE A 142 -3.56 -16.84 -0.23
CA ILE A 142 -3.45 -15.38 -0.08
C ILE A 142 -4.66 -14.83 0.67
N LEU A 143 -5.88 -15.22 0.26
CA LEU A 143 -7.11 -14.78 0.94
C LEU A 143 -7.18 -15.26 2.39
N ALA A 144 -6.72 -16.48 2.69
CA ALA A 144 -6.67 -17.02 4.03
C ALA A 144 -5.67 -16.26 4.91
N ILE A 145 -4.47 -15.98 4.39
CA ILE A 145 -3.44 -15.19 5.07
C ILE A 145 -3.97 -13.77 5.36
N LEU A 146 -4.54 -13.10 4.36
CA LEU A 146 -5.12 -11.76 4.51
C LEU A 146 -6.25 -11.78 5.55
N GLY A 147 -7.12 -12.79 5.49
CA GLY A 147 -8.19 -12.99 6.47
C GLY A 147 -7.67 -13.16 7.89
N ILE A 148 -6.61 -13.95 8.09
CA ILE A 148 -5.96 -14.15 9.39
C ILE A 148 -5.36 -12.84 9.89
N ILE A 149 -4.63 -12.09 9.06
CA ILE A 149 -4.03 -10.80 9.44
C ILE A 149 -5.11 -9.82 9.90
N VAL A 150 -6.21 -9.71 9.17
CA VAL A 150 -7.31 -8.79 9.52
C VAL A 150 -8.05 -9.23 10.78
N LEU A 151 -8.35 -10.52 10.92
CA LEU A 151 -9.14 -11.05 12.03
C LEU A 151 -8.35 -11.16 13.33
N VAL A 152 -7.06 -11.49 13.24
CA VAL A 152 -6.19 -11.75 14.40
C VAL A 152 -5.31 -10.53 14.71
N GLY A 153 -4.75 -9.88 13.69
CA GLY A 153 -3.87 -8.72 13.85
C GLY A 153 -4.58 -7.55 14.50
N LYS A 154 -5.76 -7.16 14.02
CA LYS A 154 -6.53 -6.03 14.56
C LYS A 154 -6.83 -6.14 16.08
N PRO A 155 -7.41 -7.24 16.59
CA PRO A 155 -7.68 -7.35 18.02
C PRO A 155 -6.41 -7.49 18.87
N ILE A 156 -5.35 -8.12 18.35
CA ILE A 156 -4.06 -8.19 19.07
C ILE A 156 -3.45 -6.79 19.19
N LEU A 157 -3.34 -6.04 18.09
CA LEU A 157 -2.86 -4.67 18.05
C LEU A 157 -3.63 -3.77 19.02
N TYR A 158 -4.95 -3.81 18.95
CA TYR A 158 -5.79 -2.96 19.78
C TYR A 158 -5.67 -3.33 21.26
N ARG A 159 -5.56 -4.62 21.59
CA ARG A 159 -5.42 -5.07 22.98
C ARG A 159 -4.03 -4.81 23.56
N SER A 160 -2.97 -5.04 22.80
CA SER A 160 -1.59 -4.79 23.25
C SER A 160 -1.36 -3.30 23.47
N LEU A 161 -1.75 -2.46 22.50
CA LEU A 161 -1.64 -0.99 22.63
C LEU A 161 -2.55 -0.45 23.74
N ALA A 162 -3.79 -0.94 23.86
CA ALA A 162 -4.67 -0.53 24.96
C ALA A 162 -4.16 -0.98 26.33
N TRP A 163 -3.49 -2.13 26.42
CA TRP A 163 -2.86 -2.59 27.67
C TRP A 163 -1.69 -1.70 28.05
N VAL A 164 -0.81 -1.35 27.10
CA VAL A 164 0.33 -0.46 27.35
C VAL A 164 -0.13 0.96 27.67
N ALA A 165 -1.14 1.48 26.96
CA ALA A 165 -1.71 2.81 27.22
C ALA A 165 -2.31 2.94 28.63
N ARG A 166 -2.81 1.85 29.22
CA ARG A 166 -3.33 1.84 30.61
C ARG A 166 -2.24 1.89 31.68
N HIS A 167 -0.98 1.57 31.34
CA HIS A 167 0.15 1.56 32.28
C HIS A 167 1.03 2.83 32.20
N GLY A 168 0.60 3.86 31.45
CA GLY A 168 0.82 5.26 31.79
C GLY A 168 2.14 5.96 31.41
N HIS A 169 3.10 5.30 30.75
CA HIS A 169 4.34 5.96 30.31
C HIS A 169 4.41 6.10 28.78
N SER A 170 4.56 7.33 28.29
CA SER A 170 4.66 7.66 26.86
C SER A 170 5.81 6.93 26.15
N GLU A 171 6.92 6.72 26.86
CA GLU A 171 8.09 5.97 26.37
C GLU A 171 7.79 4.47 26.22
N ALA A 172 7.05 3.88 27.15
CA ALA A 172 6.63 2.48 27.09
C ALA A 172 5.68 2.24 25.91
N PHE A 173 4.82 3.21 25.60
CA PHE A 173 3.95 3.16 24.43
C PHE A 173 4.75 3.21 23.12
N LEU A 174 5.75 4.08 23.04
CA LEU A 174 6.62 4.19 21.86
C LEU A 174 7.44 2.92 21.64
N LEU A 175 8.06 2.38 22.69
CA LEU A 175 8.81 1.13 22.62
C LEU A 175 7.91 -0.06 22.26
N ALA A 176 6.71 -0.13 22.81
CA ALA A 176 5.74 -1.17 22.46
C ALA A 176 5.29 -1.05 21.00
N SER A 177 5.11 0.17 20.49
CA SER A 177 4.74 0.41 19.09
C SER A 177 5.85 -0.03 18.14
N ILE A 178 7.10 0.33 18.44
CA ILE A 178 8.26 -0.11 17.64
C ILE A 178 8.42 -1.63 17.70
N LEU A 179 8.32 -2.23 18.87
CA LEU A 179 8.42 -3.68 19.05
C LEU A 179 7.33 -4.43 18.28
N LEU A 180 6.10 -3.91 18.30
CA LEU A 180 4.98 -4.50 17.58
C LEU A 180 5.20 -4.49 16.07
N VAL A 181 5.68 -3.37 15.52
CA VAL A 181 6.05 -3.24 14.10
C VAL A 181 7.18 -4.21 13.73
N LEU A 182 8.19 -4.37 14.60
CA LEU A 182 9.28 -5.32 14.37
C LEU A 182 8.79 -6.77 14.38
N ILE A 183 7.88 -7.11 15.31
CA ILE A 183 7.28 -8.45 15.39
C ILE A 183 6.43 -8.74 14.15
N THR A 184 5.59 -7.79 13.72
CA THR A 184 4.77 -8.00 12.52
C THR A 184 5.61 -8.09 11.26
N ALA A 185 6.62 -7.24 11.09
CA ALA A 185 7.56 -7.32 9.98
C ALA A 185 8.32 -8.66 9.94
N TRP A 186 8.75 -9.17 11.09
CA TRP A 186 9.43 -10.47 11.19
C TRP A 186 8.51 -11.63 10.83
N ILE A 187 7.26 -11.61 11.30
CA ILE A 187 6.24 -12.62 10.94
C ILE A 187 5.96 -12.58 9.43
N SER A 188 5.80 -11.40 8.83
CA SER A 188 5.59 -11.24 7.40
C SER A 188 6.76 -11.80 6.59
N HIS A 189 8.01 -11.50 6.98
CA HIS A 189 9.20 -12.06 6.35
C HIS A 189 9.24 -13.60 6.45
N TYR A 190 8.89 -14.17 7.60
CA TYR A 190 8.84 -15.62 7.79
C TYR A 190 7.77 -16.30 6.92
N LEU A 191 6.63 -15.62 6.72
CA LEU A 191 5.54 -16.10 5.87
C LEU A 191 5.79 -15.86 4.37
N GLY A 192 6.90 -15.22 3.99
CA GLY A 192 7.21 -14.85 2.61
C GLY A 192 6.29 -13.77 2.05
N ILE A 193 5.66 -12.99 2.94
CA ILE A 193 4.79 -11.86 2.61
C ILE A 193 5.65 -10.60 2.71
N GLU A 194 5.39 -9.64 1.82
CA GLU A 194 6.13 -8.38 1.82
C GLU A 194 5.98 -7.65 3.18
N PRO A 195 7.08 -7.25 3.85
CA PRO A 195 7.03 -6.75 5.23
C PRO A 195 6.12 -5.55 5.46
N ALA A 196 5.83 -4.78 4.41
CA ALA A 196 4.91 -3.64 4.45
C ALA A 196 3.44 -4.02 4.74
N LEU A 197 3.09 -5.30 4.64
CA LEU A 197 1.75 -5.84 4.94
C LEU A 197 1.53 -6.23 6.42
N GLY A 198 2.58 -6.23 7.24
CA GLY A 198 2.60 -6.72 8.62
C GLY A 198 2.14 -5.73 9.68
#